data_AF-A0A947VS18-F1
#
_entry.id   AF-A0A947VS18-F1
#
_cell.length_a   1.000
_cell.length_b   1.000
_cell.length_c   1.000
_cell.angle_alpha   90.00
_cell.angle_beta   90.00
_cell.angle_gamma   90.00
#
_symmetry.space_group_name_H-M   'P 1'
#
loop_
_entity.id
_entity.type
_entity.pdbx_description
1 polymer ?
#
loop_
_entity_poly.entity_id
_entity_poly.type
_entity_poly.pdbx_seq_one_letter_code
_entity_poly.pdbx_strand_id
1 'polypeptide(L)'
;MSPRPSALPGPEGYCSSQLIPYLGNKRSLLPRLRPVFEELAAGRPGLRFLDPFAGSGSVSRLARAMGMDVAANDWEPYSEALSACWLALRPSDIDYAFGGPSGLGAFLSEWNGMHPSVPGGVSSPYTRPEPYIARWYAPRDTASPRIGEERLFYTAENAAFIDYVRSRIESEYGGAEPGSPEDIRRRVALGGILLEAAVHSNTSGVFKAYHKGFGGHGKDALTRILGRMELEPPILPEATPARVYREDARRFVSRQSADIAYFDPPYNQHQYGSNYHLLNTILRWDGLPMPTGPGNADSLSPKAGIPVGWKETRSAFCVKKEASSSISATLDSCDAARLVFSWNADGHLSGDDLVGILAPRGRLDVLALDYVSYRGGRQSASRSSRSREYLFVVDTRAAPCDEAAARQVLRELAARDEALRSSYDPARVAAAFGIGFGSGSRIKDEGSGSVEFPGAESFFEPDLRRPSSAAPDIVEAMGPEARARFLEVSATCACANVVEDLDALSAMARSALERADTACARKAARESIRLIRKLAHDKYSGQFFAFIAGFGSIARELGDDRIAAELRKLESLMGLRICEEEDAL
;
A
#
# COMPACT_ATOMS: atom_id res chain seq x y z
N MET A 1 10.47 -23.86 -6.32
CA MET A 1 11.65 -22.93 -6.33
C MET A 1 11.25 -21.50 -6.69
N SER A 2 11.07 -20.61 -5.71
CA SER A 2 10.86 -19.18 -5.97
C SER A 2 12.13 -18.52 -6.52
N PRO A 3 12.07 -17.75 -7.63
CA PRO A 3 13.24 -16.99 -8.09
C PRO A 3 13.63 -15.93 -7.06
N ARG A 4 14.94 -15.66 -6.93
CA ARG A 4 15.40 -14.45 -6.24
C ARG A 4 14.77 -13.24 -6.95
N PRO A 5 14.22 -12.24 -6.25
CA PRO A 5 13.63 -11.07 -6.90
C PRO A 5 14.69 -10.41 -7.79
N SER A 6 14.45 -10.42 -9.09
CA SER A 6 15.42 -9.92 -10.08
C SER A 6 15.55 -8.40 -9.96
N ALA A 7 16.78 -7.92 -9.73
CA ALA A 7 17.06 -6.52 -9.45
C ALA A 7 16.39 -5.60 -10.48
N LEU A 8 15.54 -4.68 -10.01
CA LEU A 8 14.65 -3.89 -10.87
C LEU A 8 15.47 -3.12 -11.93
N PRO A 9 14.97 -3.03 -13.17
CA PRO A 9 15.72 -2.44 -14.27
C PRO A 9 15.84 -0.90 -14.14
N GLY A 10 16.77 -0.34 -14.93
CA GLY A 10 17.16 1.06 -14.88
C GLY A 10 18.29 1.34 -13.89
N PRO A 11 18.64 2.62 -13.66
CA PRO A 11 19.61 3.00 -12.64
C PRO A 11 19.08 2.71 -11.23
N GLU A 12 20.00 2.51 -10.28
CA GLU A 12 19.65 2.19 -8.89
C GLU A 12 18.71 3.25 -8.30
N GLY A 13 17.71 2.81 -7.55
CA GLY A 13 16.67 3.66 -6.98
C GLY A 13 15.52 4.01 -7.93
N TYR A 14 15.67 4.00 -9.26
CA TYR A 14 14.64 4.56 -10.17
C TYR A 14 13.22 4.02 -9.93
N CYS A 15 13.09 2.70 -9.80
CA CYS A 15 11.81 2.03 -9.56
C CYS A 15 11.39 1.97 -8.07
N SER A 16 12.21 2.42 -7.12
CA SER A 16 12.05 2.14 -5.68
C SER A 16 12.17 3.34 -4.73
N SER A 17 12.92 4.39 -5.09
CA SER A 17 13.04 5.66 -4.37
C SER A 17 12.33 6.80 -5.13
N GLN A 18 12.33 8.00 -4.54
CA GLN A 18 11.71 9.20 -5.12
C GLN A 18 10.25 8.99 -5.58
N LEU A 19 9.48 8.22 -4.80
CA LEU A 19 8.08 7.87 -5.03
C LEU A 19 7.27 8.29 -3.80
N ILE A 20 6.17 9.02 -4.01
CA ILE A 20 5.34 9.54 -2.93
C ILE A 20 4.69 8.42 -2.07
N PRO A 21 4.52 8.63 -0.75
CA PRO A 21 3.61 7.84 0.06
C PRO A 21 2.19 7.88 -0.55
N TYR A 22 1.69 6.74 -1.02
CA TYR A 22 0.46 6.65 -1.79
C TYR A 22 -0.37 5.44 -1.36
N LEU A 23 -1.68 5.60 -1.31
CA LEU A 23 -2.63 4.52 -1.10
C LEU A 23 -2.57 3.55 -2.30
N GLY A 24 -2.41 2.25 -2.04
CA GLY A 24 -2.29 1.23 -3.09
C GLY A 24 -0.91 1.16 -3.79
N ASN A 25 0.11 1.89 -3.32
CA ASN A 25 1.40 2.00 -4.01
C ASN A 25 2.05 0.64 -4.34
N LYS A 26 2.14 0.32 -5.64
CA LYS A 26 2.63 -0.95 -6.19
C LYS A 26 4.14 -1.18 -6.13
N ARG A 27 4.92 -0.25 -5.54
CA ARG A 27 6.39 -0.38 -5.39
C ARG A 27 6.84 -1.76 -4.86
N SER A 28 6.12 -2.33 -3.89
CA SER A 28 6.44 -3.66 -3.33
C SER A 28 6.11 -4.82 -4.27
N LEU A 29 5.28 -4.61 -5.29
CA LEU A 29 4.87 -5.61 -6.27
C LEU A 29 5.69 -5.55 -7.57
N LEU A 30 6.49 -4.51 -7.81
CA LEU A 30 7.29 -4.39 -9.03
C LEU A 30 8.17 -5.63 -9.32
N PRO A 31 8.81 -6.30 -8.32
CA PRO A 31 9.53 -7.56 -8.55
C PRO A 31 8.65 -8.76 -8.95
N ARG A 32 7.32 -8.64 -8.86
CA ARG A 32 6.31 -9.65 -9.27
C ARG A 32 5.56 -9.26 -10.55
N LEU A 33 5.34 -7.96 -10.79
CA LEU A 33 4.83 -7.45 -12.07
C LEU A 33 5.88 -7.60 -13.18
N ARG A 34 7.17 -7.42 -12.87
CA ARG A 34 8.27 -7.55 -13.82
C ARG A 34 8.24 -8.87 -14.63
N PRO A 35 8.29 -10.08 -14.04
CA PRO A 35 8.31 -11.31 -14.82
C PRO A 35 7.08 -11.48 -15.72
N VAL A 36 5.90 -11.02 -15.28
CA VAL A 36 4.69 -11.01 -16.11
C VAL A 36 4.86 -10.08 -17.31
N PHE A 37 5.44 -8.89 -17.13
CA PHE A 37 5.76 -7.98 -18.23
C PHE A 37 6.88 -8.51 -19.14
N GLU A 38 7.85 -9.26 -18.62
CA GLU A 38 8.91 -9.92 -19.40
C GLU A 38 8.31 -11.04 -20.29
N GLU A 39 7.40 -11.85 -19.74
CA GLU A 39 6.66 -12.89 -20.46
C GLU A 39 5.76 -12.29 -21.55
N LEU A 40 4.92 -11.31 -21.20
CA LEU A 40 4.04 -10.62 -22.15
C LEU A 40 4.82 -9.84 -23.23
N ALA A 41 6.03 -9.37 -22.91
CA ALA A 41 6.91 -8.79 -23.91
C ALA A 41 7.43 -9.84 -24.91
N ALA A 42 7.68 -11.06 -24.46
CA ALA A 42 8.27 -12.15 -25.27
C ALA A 42 9.56 -11.71 -25.99
N GLY A 43 10.40 -10.94 -25.30
CA GLY A 43 11.66 -10.40 -25.82
C GLY A 43 11.54 -9.26 -26.84
N ARG A 44 10.31 -8.78 -27.15
CA ARG A 44 10.09 -7.67 -28.10
C ARG A 44 10.37 -6.32 -27.43
N PRO A 45 11.30 -5.48 -27.94
CA PRO A 45 11.54 -4.13 -27.42
C PRO A 45 10.45 -3.14 -27.88
N GLY A 46 10.33 -2.00 -27.22
CA GLY A 46 9.53 -0.87 -27.70
C GLY A 46 8.01 -1.09 -27.75
N LEU A 47 7.49 -2.08 -27.02
CA LEU A 47 6.05 -2.33 -26.95
C LEU A 47 5.31 -1.15 -26.33
N ARG A 48 4.12 -0.85 -26.87
CA ARG A 48 3.28 0.24 -26.38
C ARG A 48 2.59 -0.18 -25.09
N PHE A 49 2.84 0.55 -24.02
CA PHE A 49 2.34 0.28 -22.68
C PHE A 49 1.44 1.44 -22.21
N LEU A 50 0.19 1.13 -21.83
CA LEU A 50 -0.72 2.12 -21.24
C LEU A 50 -0.83 1.94 -19.73
N ASP A 51 -0.76 3.04 -19.00
CA ASP A 51 -1.03 3.12 -17.57
C ASP A 51 -2.13 4.18 -17.30
N PRO A 52 -3.42 3.86 -17.51
CA PRO A 52 -4.56 4.75 -17.23
C PRO A 52 -4.69 5.26 -15.78
N PHE A 53 -3.97 4.66 -14.82
CA PHE A 53 -4.09 4.92 -13.37
C PHE A 53 -2.72 5.04 -12.70
N ALA A 54 -1.82 5.83 -13.31
CA ALA A 54 -0.41 5.86 -12.95
C ALA A 54 -0.15 6.21 -11.47
N GLY A 55 -0.93 7.11 -10.86
CA GLY A 55 -0.87 7.41 -9.42
C GLY A 55 0.47 7.98 -8.97
N SER A 56 1.32 7.13 -8.38
CA SER A 56 2.72 7.48 -8.03
C SER A 56 3.72 7.26 -9.18
N GLY A 57 3.27 6.74 -10.32
CA GLY A 57 4.07 6.40 -11.50
C GLY A 57 4.86 5.11 -11.37
N SER A 58 4.74 4.34 -10.27
CA SER A 58 5.68 3.24 -9.98
C SER A 58 5.64 2.08 -10.99
N VAL A 59 4.48 1.76 -11.57
CA VAL A 59 4.36 0.71 -12.61
C VAL A 59 4.80 1.24 -13.98
N SER A 60 4.39 2.46 -14.36
CA SER A 60 4.95 3.19 -15.50
C SER A 60 6.49 3.28 -15.49
N ARG A 61 7.13 3.49 -14.32
CA ARG A 61 8.60 3.50 -14.20
C ARG A 61 9.20 2.14 -14.53
N LEU A 62 8.61 1.06 -14.02
CA LEU A 62 9.03 -0.31 -14.35
C LEU A 62 8.92 -0.56 -15.86
N ALA A 63 7.79 -0.27 -16.48
CA ALA A 63 7.59 -0.45 -17.93
C ALA A 63 8.59 0.37 -18.76
N ARG A 64 8.80 1.65 -18.40
CA ARG A 64 9.80 2.52 -19.06
C ARG A 64 11.21 1.96 -18.92
N ALA A 65 11.60 1.51 -17.73
CA ALA A 65 12.91 0.91 -17.46
C ALA A 65 13.10 -0.45 -18.15
N MET A 66 12.01 -1.15 -18.52
CA MET A 66 12.02 -2.34 -19.37
C MET A 66 12.07 -2.02 -20.88
N GLY A 67 12.21 -0.74 -21.27
CA GLY A 67 12.32 -0.34 -22.67
C GLY A 67 10.98 -0.33 -23.43
N MET A 68 9.85 -0.18 -22.72
CA MET A 68 8.53 -0.03 -23.32
C MET A 68 8.25 1.44 -23.68
N ASP A 69 7.43 1.65 -24.71
CA ASP A 69 6.90 2.97 -25.08
C ASP A 69 5.67 3.29 -24.22
N VAL A 70 5.90 3.99 -23.11
CA VAL A 70 4.88 4.24 -22.07
C VAL A 70 4.04 5.47 -22.38
N ALA A 71 2.72 5.32 -22.33
CA ALA A 71 1.78 6.42 -22.09
C ALA A 71 1.17 6.24 -20.69
N ALA A 72 1.33 7.26 -19.84
CA ALA A 72 0.90 7.27 -18.44
C ALA A 72 -0.14 8.37 -18.21
N ASN A 73 -1.19 8.06 -17.46
CA ASN A 73 -2.30 8.97 -17.17
C ASN A 73 -2.76 8.82 -15.72
N ASP A 74 -3.18 9.93 -15.12
CA ASP A 74 -3.99 9.94 -13.91
C ASP A 74 -4.96 11.13 -14.00
N TRP A 75 -6.03 11.15 -13.21
CA TRP A 75 -6.92 12.31 -13.15
C TRP A 75 -6.31 13.46 -12.33
N GLU A 76 -5.46 13.13 -11.35
CA GLU A 76 -5.02 14.07 -10.33
C GLU A 76 -3.80 14.91 -10.78
N PRO A 77 -3.89 16.26 -10.75
CA PRO A 77 -2.81 17.15 -11.19
C PRO A 77 -1.43 16.88 -10.56
N TYR A 78 -1.35 16.50 -9.28
CA TYR A 78 -0.05 16.15 -8.67
C TYR A 78 0.62 14.93 -9.34
N SER A 79 -0.16 13.98 -9.86
CA SER A 79 0.38 12.78 -10.50
C SER A 79 1.00 13.10 -11.86
N GLU A 80 0.34 13.96 -12.64
CA GLU A 80 0.88 14.56 -13.87
C GLU A 80 2.20 15.30 -13.58
N ALA A 81 2.24 16.17 -12.56
CA ALA A 81 3.44 16.96 -12.23
C ALA A 81 4.62 16.09 -11.77
N LEU A 82 4.40 15.05 -10.96
CA LEU A 82 5.42 14.08 -10.59
C LEU A 82 5.89 13.27 -11.82
N SER A 83 4.96 12.82 -12.66
CA SER A 83 5.25 12.05 -13.88
C SER A 83 6.03 12.88 -14.91
N ALA A 84 5.73 14.18 -15.04
CA ALA A 84 6.44 15.11 -15.91
C ALA A 84 7.93 15.29 -15.54
N CYS A 85 8.32 14.97 -14.30
CA CYS A 85 9.71 14.86 -13.88
C CYS A 85 10.27 13.45 -14.17
N TRP A 86 9.79 12.42 -13.47
CA TRP A 86 10.44 11.10 -13.46
C TRP A 86 10.10 10.16 -14.63
N LEU A 87 9.04 10.43 -15.40
CA LEU A 87 8.65 9.63 -16.57
C LEU A 87 8.93 10.34 -17.90
N ALA A 88 8.80 11.67 -17.95
CA ALA A 88 8.96 12.45 -19.18
C ALA A 88 10.36 13.06 -19.42
N LEU A 89 11.31 12.95 -18.47
CA LEU A 89 12.71 13.42 -18.64
C LEU A 89 13.72 12.27 -18.74
N ARG A 90 14.87 12.55 -19.36
CA ARG A 90 16.10 11.73 -19.41
C ARG A 90 17.30 12.54 -18.89
N PRO A 91 18.47 11.90 -18.63
CA PRO A 91 19.71 12.62 -18.33
C PRO A 91 20.09 13.65 -19.41
N SER A 92 19.89 13.37 -20.70
CA SER A 92 20.12 14.34 -21.79
C SER A 92 19.36 15.66 -21.62
N ASP A 93 18.19 15.60 -20.99
CA ASP A 93 17.30 16.75 -20.82
C ASP A 93 17.78 17.57 -19.59
N ILE A 94 18.43 16.93 -18.61
CA ILE A 94 19.19 17.58 -17.53
C ILE A 94 20.46 18.25 -18.08
N ASP A 95 21.20 17.57 -18.96
CA ASP A 95 22.39 18.14 -19.60
C ASP A 95 22.06 19.43 -20.36
N TYR A 96 21.00 19.40 -21.17
CA TYR A 96 20.49 20.57 -21.89
C TYR A 96 20.01 21.70 -20.96
N ALA A 97 19.19 21.38 -19.95
CA ALA A 97 18.57 22.41 -19.12
C ALA A 97 19.51 23.04 -18.09
N PHE A 98 20.47 22.28 -17.54
CA PHE A 98 21.32 22.69 -16.43
C PHE A 98 22.81 22.86 -16.79
N GLY A 99 23.27 22.38 -17.94
CA GLY A 99 24.71 22.25 -18.23
C GLY A 99 25.34 21.04 -17.54
N GLY A 100 24.54 19.99 -17.34
CA GLY A 100 24.96 18.71 -16.77
C GLY A 100 24.93 18.62 -15.24
N PRO A 101 25.38 17.49 -14.66
CA PRO A 101 25.19 17.17 -13.24
C PRO A 101 25.74 18.20 -12.26
N SER A 102 26.84 18.89 -12.58
CA SER A 102 27.40 19.95 -11.75
C SER A 102 26.51 21.21 -11.73
N GLY A 103 25.87 21.56 -12.85
CA GLY A 103 24.92 22.68 -12.92
C GLY A 103 23.61 22.36 -12.22
N LEU A 104 23.14 21.11 -12.30
CA LEU A 104 22.01 20.63 -11.49
C LEU A 104 22.35 20.66 -9.99
N GLY A 105 23.56 20.22 -9.60
CA GLY A 105 24.02 20.28 -8.21
C GLY A 105 24.09 21.72 -7.66
N ALA A 106 24.57 22.67 -8.46
CA ALA A 106 24.57 24.09 -8.11
C ALA A 106 23.14 24.65 -7.94
N PHE A 107 22.24 24.34 -8.87
CA PHE A 107 20.82 24.71 -8.79
C PHE A 107 20.15 24.16 -7.52
N LEU A 108 20.31 22.85 -7.24
CA LEU A 108 19.71 22.24 -6.05
C LEU A 108 20.31 22.82 -4.76
N SER A 109 21.63 23.07 -4.72
CA SER A 109 22.27 23.73 -3.57
C SER A 109 21.75 25.15 -3.33
N GLU A 110 21.50 25.92 -4.38
CA GLU A 110 20.93 27.26 -4.29
C GLU A 110 19.48 27.21 -3.79
N TRP A 111 18.67 26.30 -4.33
CA TRP A 111 17.26 26.16 -3.96
C TRP A 111 17.08 25.62 -2.55
N ASN A 112 17.85 24.60 -2.15
CA ASN A 112 17.85 24.05 -0.79
C ASN A 112 18.42 25.03 0.24
N GLY A 113 19.19 26.03 -0.19
CA GLY A 113 19.61 27.18 0.60
C GLY A 113 18.48 28.16 0.94
N MET A 114 17.32 28.08 0.28
CA MET A 114 16.12 28.83 0.68
C MET A 114 15.43 28.24 1.92
N HIS A 115 15.79 27.03 2.36
CA HIS A 115 15.17 26.41 3.53
C HIS A 115 15.53 27.17 4.81
N PRO A 116 14.55 27.68 5.58
CA PRO A 116 14.84 28.39 6.81
C PRO A 116 15.45 27.45 7.87
N SER A 117 16.42 27.97 8.62
CA SER A 117 17.10 27.26 9.71
C SER A 117 16.35 27.32 11.05
N VAL A 118 15.44 28.27 11.22
CA VAL A 118 14.50 28.43 12.35
C VAL A 118 13.18 29.04 11.84
N PRO A 119 12.04 28.90 12.54
CA PRO A 119 10.77 29.50 12.14
C PRO A 119 10.89 31.02 11.92
N GLY A 120 10.53 31.50 10.72
CA GLY A 120 10.66 32.91 10.33
C GLY A 120 12.10 33.43 10.15
N GLY A 121 13.12 32.57 10.25
CA GLY A 121 14.54 32.97 10.31
C GLY A 121 15.21 33.35 8.98
N VAL A 122 14.54 33.18 7.84
CA VAL A 122 15.09 33.54 6.52
C VAL A 122 14.07 34.40 5.77
N SER A 123 14.44 35.65 5.49
CA SER A 123 13.74 36.49 4.53
C SER A 123 14.19 36.11 3.12
N SER A 124 13.41 35.25 2.46
CA SER A 124 13.62 34.93 1.05
C SER A 124 13.16 36.11 0.17
N PRO A 125 13.82 36.42 -0.96
CA PRO A 125 13.25 37.37 -1.94
C PRO A 125 11.90 36.89 -2.50
N TYR A 126 11.58 35.59 -2.37
CA TYR A 126 10.30 34.99 -2.74
C TYR A 126 9.30 34.91 -1.57
N THR A 127 9.55 35.61 -0.46
CA THR A 127 8.60 35.72 0.66
C THR A 127 7.37 36.51 0.23
N ARG A 128 6.21 35.84 0.11
CA ARG A 128 4.93 36.52 -0.10
C ARG A 128 4.55 37.34 1.14
N PRO A 129 3.93 38.52 1.01
CA PRO A 129 3.37 39.27 2.14
C PRO A 129 2.41 38.45 2.99
N GLU A 130 1.68 37.53 2.35
CA GLU A 130 0.93 36.46 3.01
C GLU A 130 1.42 35.09 2.49
N PRO A 131 2.27 34.36 3.24
CA PRO A 131 2.57 32.96 2.94
C PRO A 131 1.31 32.11 3.15
N TYR A 132 1.16 31.03 2.38
CA TYR A 132 -0.07 30.25 2.32
C TYR A 132 0.03 28.93 3.09
N ILE A 133 1.08 28.14 2.83
CA ILE A 133 1.25 26.83 3.47
C ILE A 133 1.67 26.99 4.94
N ALA A 134 2.62 27.89 5.22
CA ALA A 134 3.09 28.22 6.56
C ALA A 134 2.00 28.86 7.44
N ARG A 135 1.01 29.54 6.84
CA ARG A 135 -0.09 30.19 7.58
C ARG A 135 -1.27 29.26 7.88
N TRP A 136 -1.56 28.31 6.99
CA TRP A 136 -2.83 27.56 7.02
C TRP A 136 -2.69 26.05 7.20
N TYR A 137 -1.49 25.49 7.05
CA TYR A 137 -1.22 24.03 7.11
C TYR A 137 -0.07 23.64 8.05
N ALA A 138 0.54 24.62 8.74
CA ALA A 138 1.60 24.45 9.73
C ALA A 138 1.32 25.27 11.00
N PRO A 139 1.98 24.97 12.14
CA PRO A 139 1.96 25.85 13.31
C PRO A 139 2.82 27.10 13.08
N ARG A 140 2.62 28.14 13.90
CA ARG A 140 3.51 29.31 13.91
C ARG A 140 4.93 29.00 14.41
N ASP A 141 5.04 28.04 15.32
CA ASP A 141 6.30 27.52 15.87
C ASP A 141 6.21 25.98 15.94
N THR A 142 7.22 25.31 15.40
CA THR A 142 7.35 23.85 15.43
C THR A 142 7.59 23.30 16.83
N ALA A 143 8.22 24.07 17.72
CA ALA A 143 8.46 23.68 19.11
C ALA A 143 7.21 23.87 20.00
N SER A 144 6.38 24.88 19.72
CA SER A 144 5.23 25.30 20.54
C SER A 144 3.89 25.32 19.78
N PRO A 145 3.47 24.23 19.10
CA PRO A 145 2.26 24.21 18.28
C PRO A 145 0.97 24.34 19.11
N ARG A 146 0.03 25.18 18.68
CA ARG A 146 -1.28 25.37 19.34
C ARG A 146 -2.26 24.25 18.94
N ILE A 147 -2.12 23.11 19.59
CA ILE A 147 -2.93 21.90 19.35
C ILE A 147 -4.42 22.21 19.55
N GLY A 148 -5.19 22.11 18.46
CA GLY A 148 -6.63 22.37 18.44
C GLY A 148 -7.02 23.62 17.65
N GLU A 149 -6.13 24.62 17.61
CA GLU A 149 -6.26 25.82 16.77
C GLU A 149 -5.55 25.65 15.42
N GLU A 150 -4.31 25.15 15.46
CA GLU A 150 -3.42 25.10 14.29
C GLU A 150 -3.54 23.78 13.53
N ARG A 151 -3.32 23.84 12.20
CA ARG A 151 -3.14 22.66 11.37
C ARG A 151 -1.67 22.26 11.39
N LEU A 152 -1.40 21.00 11.72
CA LEU A 152 -0.04 20.50 11.88
C LEU A 152 0.27 19.49 10.78
N PHE A 153 0.06 19.83 9.50
CA PHE A 153 0.45 18.95 8.38
C PHE A 153 1.96 18.98 8.14
N TYR A 154 2.61 20.12 8.37
CA TYR A 154 4.05 20.34 8.23
C TYR A 154 4.61 21.04 9.47
N THR A 155 5.94 21.05 9.59
CA THR A 155 6.66 21.98 10.45
C THR A 155 6.61 23.41 9.86
N ALA A 156 6.80 24.44 10.68
CA ALA A 156 6.81 25.82 10.23
C ALA A 156 7.90 26.09 9.18
N GLU A 157 9.06 25.44 9.33
CA GLU A 157 10.23 25.56 8.48
C GLU A 157 10.00 24.93 7.10
N ASN A 158 9.52 23.67 7.08
CA ASN A 158 9.19 22.96 5.84
C ASN A 158 8.05 23.66 5.07
N ALA A 159 7.06 24.20 5.79
CA ALA A 159 5.95 24.93 5.19
C ALA A 159 6.39 26.25 4.53
N ALA A 160 7.25 27.02 5.20
CA ALA A 160 7.85 28.22 4.63
C ALA A 160 8.77 27.91 3.45
N PHE A 161 9.50 26.78 3.47
CA PHE A 161 10.27 26.30 2.33
C PHE A 161 9.37 26.02 1.10
N ILE A 162 8.23 25.35 1.28
CA ILE A 162 7.24 25.17 0.19
C ILE A 162 6.77 26.54 -0.34
N ASP A 163 6.43 27.48 0.55
CA ASP A 163 5.99 28.83 0.16
C ASP A 163 7.04 29.56 -0.70
N TYR A 164 8.33 29.45 -0.35
CA TYR A 164 9.43 30.06 -1.10
C TYR A 164 9.70 29.36 -2.43
N VAL A 165 9.81 28.03 -2.42
CA VAL A 165 10.09 27.20 -3.62
C VAL A 165 8.98 27.37 -4.66
N ARG A 166 7.70 27.33 -4.26
CA ARG A 166 6.59 27.52 -5.20
C ARG A 166 6.47 28.96 -5.70
N SER A 167 6.72 29.95 -4.84
CA SER A 167 6.73 31.35 -5.28
C SER A 167 7.88 31.67 -6.24
N ARG A 168 9.05 31.04 -6.06
CA ARG A 168 10.16 31.10 -7.01
C ARG A 168 9.81 30.49 -8.36
N ILE A 169 9.21 29.30 -8.38
CA ILE A 169 8.79 28.63 -9.63
C ILE A 169 7.83 29.51 -10.46
N GLU A 170 6.84 30.15 -9.83
CA GLU A 170 5.94 31.04 -10.60
C GLU A 170 6.60 32.37 -11.00
N SER A 171 7.60 32.86 -10.25
CA SER A 171 8.32 34.09 -10.59
C SER A 171 9.35 33.89 -11.71
N GLU A 172 10.01 32.73 -11.79
CA GLU A 172 11.05 32.46 -12.80
C GLU A 172 10.50 31.68 -14.00
N TYR A 173 9.56 30.76 -13.79
CA TYR A 173 9.10 29.79 -14.79
C TYR A 173 7.57 29.81 -15.01
N GLY A 174 6.88 30.88 -14.58
CA GLY A 174 5.42 31.03 -14.73
C GLY A 174 4.91 30.99 -16.17
N GLY A 175 5.76 31.38 -17.13
CA GLY A 175 5.49 31.36 -18.57
C GLY A 175 6.57 30.61 -19.37
N ALA A 176 7.09 29.51 -18.83
CA ALA A 176 8.07 28.68 -19.53
C ALA A 176 7.43 27.92 -20.71
N GLU A 177 8.06 27.97 -21.88
CA GLU A 177 7.58 27.28 -23.09
C GLU A 177 7.86 25.77 -23.02
N PRO A 178 6.93 24.90 -23.46
CA PRO A 178 7.09 23.45 -23.36
C PRO A 178 8.38 22.91 -24.01
N GLY A 179 9.22 22.27 -23.21
CA GLY A 179 10.51 21.72 -23.63
C GLY A 179 11.69 22.69 -23.55
N SER A 180 11.50 23.94 -23.08
CA SER A 180 12.61 24.86 -22.83
C SER A 180 13.44 24.46 -21.59
N PRO A 181 14.67 24.99 -21.42
CA PRO A 181 15.44 24.83 -20.19
C PRO A 181 14.68 25.24 -18.93
N GLU A 182 13.84 26.27 -19.03
CA GLU A 182 12.99 26.79 -17.95
C GLU A 182 11.85 25.83 -17.59
N ASP A 183 11.20 25.19 -18.57
CA ASP A 183 10.19 24.17 -18.34
C ASP A 183 10.81 22.91 -17.70
N ILE A 184 11.99 22.48 -18.15
CA ILE A 184 12.69 21.36 -17.53
C ILE A 184 13.10 21.69 -16.08
N ARG A 185 13.61 22.90 -15.82
CA ARG A 185 13.89 23.40 -14.46
C ARG A 185 12.62 23.45 -13.59
N ARG A 186 11.51 23.93 -14.14
CA ARG A 186 10.18 23.93 -13.52
C ARG A 186 9.75 22.51 -13.13
N ARG A 187 9.82 21.54 -14.04
CA ARG A 187 9.45 20.14 -13.79
C ARG A 187 10.29 19.50 -12.69
N VAL A 188 11.61 19.73 -12.69
CA VAL A 188 12.51 19.20 -11.65
C VAL A 188 12.18 19.80 -10.28
N ALA A 189 12.10 21.12 -10.16
CA ALA A 189 11.79 21.78 -8.89
C ALA A 189 10.39 21.47 -8.36
N LEU A 190 9.39 21.41 -9.26
CA LEU A 190 7.99 21.12 -8.93
C LEU A 190 7.77 19.66 -8.55
N GLY A 191 8.40 18.72 -9.28
CA GLY A 191 8.40 17.30 -8.92
C GLY A 191 9.08 17.06 -7.57
N GLY A 192 10.25 17.68 -7.34
CA GLY A 192 10.98 17.61 -6.07
C GLY A 192 10.14 18.12 -4.89
N ILE A 193 9.59 19.34 -4.95
CA ILE A 193 8.84 19.89 -3.81
C ILE A 193 7.53 19.15 -3.53
N LEU A 194 6.90 18.53 -4.54
CA LEU A 194 5.74 17.65 -4.34
C LEU A 194 6.11 16.29 -3.74
N LEU A 195 7.29 15.75 -4.07
CA LEU A 195 7.83 14.57 -3.40
C LEU A 195 8.11 14.87 -1.92
N GLU A 196 8.80 15.97 -1.64
CA GLU A 196 9.14 16.40 -0.28
C GLU A 196 7.89 16.69 0.56
N ALA A 197 6.92 17.42 0.01
CA ALA A 197 5.62 17.65 0.64
C ALA A 197 4.86 16.34 0.93
N ALA A 198 5.00 15.30 0.12
CA ALA A 198 4.42 13.99 0.42
C ALA A 198 5.19 13.26 1.53
N VAL A 199 6.53 13.24 1.46
CA VAL A 199 7.42 12.52 2.38
C VAL A 199 7.38 13.14 3.78
N HIS A 200 7.48 14.45 3.93
CA HIS A 200 7.63 15.14 5.22
C HIS A 200 6.28 15.55 5.87
N SER A 201 5.17 14.97 5.42
CA SER A 201 3.84 15.24 5.98
C SER A 201 3.58 14.52 7.32
N ASN A 202 3.04 15.24 8.32
CA ASN A 202 2.57 14.70 9.61
C ASN A 202 1.23 13.95 9.47
N THR A 203 1.20 12.96 8.59
CA THR A 203 0.03 12.15 8.27
C THR A 203 0.35 10.67 8.31
N SER A 204 -0.71 9.85 8.37
CA SER A 204 -0.65 8.39 8.17
C SER A 204 -0.72 8.01 6.67
N GLY A 205 -0.25 8.87 5.76
CA GLY A 205 -0.21 8.62 4.31
C GLY A 205 -1.37 9.20 3.49
N VAL A 206 -2.27 9.97 4.11
CA VAL A 206 -3.35 10.74 3.45
C VAL A 206 -3.59 12.07 4.15
N PHE A 207 -3.87 13.13 3.39
CA PHE A 207 -3.99 14.51 3.85
C PHE A 207 -5.39 14.90 4.38
N LYS A 208 -6.27 13.94 4.64
CA LYS A 208 -7.59 14.20 5.27
C LYS A 208 -7.50 14.53 6.76
N ALA A 209 -6.40 14.18 7.42
CA ALA A 209 -6.13 14.49 8.81
C ALA A 209 -4.61 14.51 9.07
N TYR A 210 -4.21 15.28 10.07
CA TYR A 210 -2.86 15.30 10.64
C TYR A 210 -2.89 14.68 12.05
N HIS A 211 -1.75 14.28 12.58
CA HIS A 211 -1.66 13.76 13.95
C HIS A 211 -1.84 14.88 15.00
N LYS A 212 -2.38 14.53 16.18
CA LYS A 212 -2.47 15.44 17.35
C LYS A 212 -1.06 15.67 17.91
N GLY A 213 -0.43 16.76 17.48
CA GLY A 213 1.03 16.94 17.59
C GLY A 213 1.79 16.12 16.53
N PHE A 214 3.09 16.38 16.37
CA PHE A 214 3.92 15.64 15.41
C PHE A 214 4.09 14.17 15.84
N GLY A 215 3.78 13.23 14.94
CA GLY A 215 3.82 11.79 15.21
C GLY A 215 2.77 11.26 16.19
N GLY A 216 1.89 12.12 16.72
CA GLY A 216 0.85 11.75 17.68
C GLY A 216 1.38 11.19 19.01
N HIS A 217 0.49 10.54 19.78
CA HIS A 217 0.81 9.96 21.10
C HIS A 217 1.95 8.92 21.05
N GLY A 218 2.07 8.17 19.95
CA GLY A 218 3.14 7.19 19.75
C GLY A 218 4.50 7.80 19.36
N LYS A 219 4.54 9.08 18.99
CA LYS A 219 5.70 9.74 18.34
C LYS A 219 6.17 8.96 17.10
N ASP A 220 5.21 8.43 16.35
CA ASP A 220 5.45 7.59 15.18
C ASP A 220 6.08 8.40 14.04
N ALA A 221 7.11 7.81 13.40
CA ALA A 221 7.80 8.38 12.24
C ALA A 221 8.36 9.82 12.39
N LEU A 222 8.66 10.29 13.62
CA LEU A 222 9.16 11.65 13.85
C LEU A 222 10.38 12.04 12.99
N THR A 223 11.34 11.15 12.76
CA THR A 223 12.52 11.42 11.93
C THR A 223 12.18 11.84 10.50
N ARG A 224 11.06 11.32 9.96
CA ARG A 224 10.51 11.73 8.65
C ARG A 224 9.74 13.05 8.80
N ILE A 225 8.83 13.13 9.77
CA ILE A 225 7.89 14.25 9.93
C ILE A 225 8.59 15.56 10.29
N LEU A 226 9.67 15.49 11.07
CA LEU A 226 10.50 16.62 11.50
C LEU A 226 11.79 16.76 10.68
N GLY A 227 11.99 15.92 9.66
CA GLY A 227 13.12 16.08 8.74
C GLY A 227 12.98 17.37 7.94
N ARG A 228 14.10 18.09 7.77
CA ARG A 228 14.22 19.20 6.81
C ARG A 228 13.97 18.68 5.39
N MET A 229 13.18 19.41 4.61
CA MET A 229 13.00 19.12 3.18
C MET A 229 14.27 19.46 2.39
N GLU A 230 14.62 18.61 1.42
CA GLU A 230 15.82 18.73 0.60
C GLU A 230 15.52 18.23 -0.83
N LEU A 231 15.62 19.11 -1.83
CA LEU A 231 15.42 18.73 -3.23
C LEU A 231 16.62 17.91 -3.72
N GLU A 232 16.38 16.64 -4.04
CA GLU A 232 17.38 15.71 -4.60
C GLU A 232 17.47 15.80 -6.14
N PRO A 233 18.60 15.38 -6.74
CA PRO A 233 18.67 15.09 -8.18
C PRO A 233 17.66 14.00 -8.58
N PRO A 234 16.83 14.20 -9.62
CA PRO A 234 15.90 13.17 -10.08
C PRO A 234 16.69 12.00 -10.70
N ILE A 235 16.43 10.79 -10.22
CA ILE A 235 16.96 9.57 -10.83
C ILE A 235 16.19 9.31 -12.14
N LEU A 236 16.89 9.31 -13.28
CA LEU A 236 16.29 9.17 -14.61
C LEU A 236 17.02 8.08 -15.42
N PRO A 237 16.29 7.18 -16.12
CA PRO A 237 16.88 6.16 -16.97
C PRO A 237 17.22 6.71 -18.36
N GLU A 238 18.23 6.10 -18.99
CA GLU A 238 18.43 6.18 -20.45
C GLU A 238 17.40 5.31 -21.17
N ALA A 239 16.16 5.80 -21.19
CA ALA A 239 15.02 5.16 -21.84
C ALA A 239 14.08 6.21 -22.45
N THR A 240 13.30 5.81 -23.46
CA THR A 240 12.29 6.64 -24.13
C THR A 240 11.45 7.44 -23.12
N PRO A 241 11.27 8.77 -23.29
CA PRO A 241 10.38 9.55 -22.44
C PRO A 241 8.95 9.02 -22.54
N ALA A 242 8.29 8.83 -21.41
CA ALA A 242 6.88 8.50 -21.41
C ALA A 242 6.04 9.72 -21.82
N ARG A 243 4.92 9.47 -22.52
CA ARG A 243 3.89 10.48 -22.74
C ARG A 243 3.01 10.56 -21.49
N VAL A 244 2.91 11.73 -20.87
CA VAL A 244 2.16 11.96 -19.63
C VAL A 244 0.88 12.73 -19.94
N TYR A 245 -0.24 12.29 -19.35
CA TYR A 245 -1.58 12.84 -19.59
C TYR A 245 -2.34 13.06 -18.28
N ARG A 246 -3.33 13.94 -18.32
CA ARG A 246 -4.26 14.21 -17.22
C ARG A 246 -5.71 14.24 -17.70
N GLU A 247 -6.23 13.06 -18.07
CA GLU A 247 -7.58 12.88 -18.57
C GLU A 247 -8.36 11.79 -17.80
N ASP A 248 -9.68 11.75 -18.00
CA ASP A 248 -10.51 10.60 -17.63
C ASP A 248 -9.93 9.30 -18.21
N ALA A 249 -9.82 8.26 -17.39
CA ALA A 249 -9.13 7.02 -17.77
C ALA A 249 -9.77 6.31 -18.98
N ARG A 250 -11.10 6.39 -19.15
CA ARG A 250 -11.82 5.83 -20.30
C ARG A 250 -11.54 6.62 -21.57
N ARG A 251 -11.54 7.96 -21.49
CA ARG A 251 -11.15 8.87 -22.57
C ARG A 251 -9.68 8.67 -22.97
N PHE A 252 -8.79 8.43 -22.02
CA PHE A 252 -7.37 8.17 -22.27
C PHE A 252 -7.15 6.86 -23.05
N VAL A 253 -7.80 5.75 -22.68
CA VAL A 253 -7.65 4.49 -23.42
C VAL A 253 -8.38 4.49 -24.77
N SER A 254 -9.45 5.28 -24.95
CA SER A 254 -10.22 5.32 -26.21
C SER A 254 -9.53 6.05 -27.37
N ARG A 255 -8.33 6.59 -27.14
CA ARG A 255 -7.59 7.46 -28.08
C ARG A 255 -6.36 6.82 -28.71
N GLN A 256 -5.98 5.62 -28.28
CA GLN A 256 -4.70 4.99 -28.62
C GLN A 256 -4.77 3.47 -28.43
N SER A 257 -4.09 2.72 -29.30
CA SER A 257 -4.00 1.26 -29.16
C SER A 257 -2.65 0.82 -28.62
N ALA A 258 -2.60 -0.38 -28.03
CA ALA A 258 -1.46 -0.84 -27.25
C ALA A 258 -1.18 -2.34 -27.34
N ASP A 259 0.01 -2.72 -26.90
CA ASP A 259 0.45 -4.11 -26.80
C ASP A 259 0.24 -4.64 -25.38
N ILE A 260 0.34 -3.77 -24.36
CA ILE A 260 -0.04 -4.04 -22.97
C ILE A 260 -0.78 -2.80 -22.42
N ALA A 261 -1.89 -2.99 -21.72
CA ALA A 261 -2.54 -1.96 -20.91
C ALA A 261 -2.68 -2.46 -19.46
N TYR A 262 -2.09 -1.72 -18.52
CA TYR A 262 -2.11 -2.02 -17.09
C TYR A 262 -3.20 -1.23 -16.37
N PHE A 263 -4.00 -1.90 -15.56
CA PHE A 263 -5.13 -1.32 -14.86
C PHE A 263 -4.98 -1.50 -13.35
N ASP A 264 -4.85 -0.40 -12.62
CA ASP A 264 -4.97 -0.33 -11.15
C ASP A 264 -6.02 0.72 -10.72
N PRO A 265 -7.30 0.55 -11.11
CA PRO A 265 -8.34 1.51 -10.75
C PRO A 265 -8.59 1.55 -9.23
N PRO A 266 -8.99 2.70 -8.68
CA PRO A 266 -9.33 2.84 -7.26
C PRO A 266 -10.37 1.82 -6.77
N TYR A 267 -9.92 0.87 -5.95
CA TYR A 267 -10.70 -0.31 -5.56
C TYR A 267 -11.63 -0.11 -4.36
N ASN A 268 -11.68 1.07 -3.75
CA ASN A 268 -12.42 1.35 -2.51
C ASN A 268 -12.87 2.83 -2.43
N GLN A 269 -13.54 3.22 -1.35
CA GLN A 269 -14.18 4.55 -1.19
C GLN A 269 -13.22 5.76 -1.05
N HIS A 270 -11.91 5.57 -1.19
CA HIS A 270 -10.90 6.60 -0.95
C HIS A 270 -10.66 7.52 -2.16
N GLN A 271 -11.58 8.47 -2.37
CA GLN A 271 -11.49 9.53 -3.39
C GLN A 271 -10.16 10.31 -3.35
N TYR A 272 -9.32 10.15 -4.38
CA TYR A 272 -7.91 10.59 -4.38
C TYR A 272 -7.72 12.10 -4.26
N GLY A 273 -8.41 12.93 -5.06
CA GLY A 273 -8.30 14.41 -4.96
C GLY A 273 -8.69 15.00 -3.60
N SER A 274 -9.47 14.26 -2.80
CA SER A 274 -9.77 14.62 -1.39
C SER A 274 -8.77 14.03 -0.38
N ASN A 275 -8.07 12.95 -0.73
CA ASN A 275 -7.03 12.31 0.08
C ASN A 275 -5.66 12.94 -0.10
N TYR A 276 -5.36 13.48 -1.28
CA TYR A 276 -4.08 14.08 -1.69
C TYR A 276 -4.22 15.55 -2.04
N HIS A 277 -5.31 16.18 -1.58
CA HIS A 277 -5.68 17.57 -1.86
C HIS A 277 -4.53 18.56 -1.64
N LEU A 278 -3.72 18.37 -0.60
CA LEU A 278 -2.64 19.30 -0.25
C LEU A 278 -1.51 19.31 -1.31
N LEU A 279 -1.30 18.20 -2.03
CA LEU A 279 -0.39 18.16 -3.17
C LEU A 279 -0.97 18.95 -4.36
N ASN A 280 -2.28 18.87 -4.61
CA ASN A 280 -2.97 19.71 -5.59
C ASN A 280 -2.96 21.19 -5.18
N THR A 281 -3.11 21.53 -3.91
CA THR A 281 -3.03 22.91 -3.39
C THR A 281 -1.62 23.49 -3.60
N ILE A 282 -0.58 22.72 -3.25
CA ILE A 282 0.82 23.10 -3.48
C ILE A 282 1.11 23.25 -4.98
N LEU A 283 0.60 22.36 -5.82
CA LEU A 283 0.75 22.44 -7.27
C LEU A 283 0.03 23.65 -7.88
N ARG A 284 -1.27 23.83 -7.61
CA ARG A 284 -2.10 24.90 -8.22
C ARG A 284 -1.62 26.29 -7.84
N TRP A 285 -1.17 26.47 -6.60
CA TRP A 285 -0.61 27.72 -6.06
C TRP A 285 -1.54 28.96 -6.20
N ASP A 286 -2.84 28.69 -6.25
CA ASP A 286 -3.95 29.62 -6.47
C ASP A 286 -4.30 30.47 -5.22
N GLY A 287 -3.91 30.03 -4.03
CA GLY A 287 -4.05 30.79 -2.79
C GLY A 287 -5.48 30.88 -2.25
N LEU A 288 -6.33 29.88 -2.53
CA LEU A 288 -7.76 29.86 -2.19
C LEU A 288 -8.06 30.36 -0.75
N PRO A 289 -8.95 31.36 -0.55
CA PRO A 289 -9.23 31.94 0.76
C PRO A 289 -9.77 30.92 1.77
N MET A 290 -9.10 30.77 2.91
CA MET A 290 -9.55 29.84 3.95
C MET A 290 -10.88 30.28 4.60
N PRO A 291 -11.76 29.34 5.01
CA PRO A 291 -12.98 29.66 5.75
C PRO A 291 -12.62 30.10 7.17
N THR A 292 -12.77 31.39 7.46
CA THR A 292 -12.54 32.01 8.77
C THR A 292 -13.83 32.31 9.54
N GLY A 293 -15.00 32.02 8.95
CA GLY A 293 -16.31 32.22 9.58
C GLY A 293 -17.46 31.53 8.84
N PRO A 294 -18.66 31.45 9.44
CA PRO A 294 -19.84 30.85 8.83
C PRO A 294 -20.28 31.67 7.60
N GLY A 295 -20.11 31.10 6.42
CA GLY A 295 -20.37 31.74 5.12
C GLY A 295 -19.31 31.37 4.08
N ASN A 296 -18.03 31.35 4.46
CA ASN A 296 -16.92 31.02 3.54
C ASN A 296 -16.72 29.50 3.33
N ALA A 297 -17.71 28.67 3.67
CA ALA A 297 -17.57 27.21 3.68
C ALA A 297 -17.63 26.55 2.30
N ASP A 298 -18.03 27.29 1.27
CA ASP A 298 -18.31 26.76 -0.07
C ASP A 298 -17.05 26.34 -0.85
N SER A 299 -15.90 26.96 -0.54
CA SER A 299 -14.63 26.72 -1.25
C SER A 299 -13.74 25.65 -0.62
N LEU A 300 -13.78 25.47 0.71
CA LEU A 300 -12.77 24.72 1.48
C LEU A 300 -13.39 24.07 2.73
N SER A 301 -12.98 22.85 3.08
CA SER A 301 -13.44 22.19 4.30
C SER A 301 -12.80 22.81 5.57
N PRO A 302 -13.57 23.06 6.65
CA PRO A 302 -13.05 23.80 7.81
C PRO A 302 -11.93 23.05 8.55
N LYS A 303 -12.06 21.73 8.75
CA LYS A 303 -11.09 20.95 9.54
C LYS A 303 -9.73 20.79 8.85
N ALA A 304 -9.72 20.29 7.62
CA ALA A 304 -8.48 19.88 6.94
C ALA A 304 -8.08 20.78 5.75
N GLY A 305 -8.86 21.81 5.41
CA GLY A 305 -8.56 22.69 4.27
C GLY A 305 -8.67 21.99 2.92
N ILE A 306 -9.62 21.08 2.75
CA ILE A 306 -9.80 20.31 1.50
C ILE A 306 -10.60 21.19 0.51
N PRO A 307 -10.06 21.59 -0.66
CA PRO A 307 -10.78 22.43 -1.62
C PRO A 307 -11.99 21.70 -2.21
N VAL A 308 -13.18 22.30 -2.16
CA VAL A 308 -14.45 21.67 -2.55
C VAL A 308 -14.48 21.26 -4.04
N GLY A 309 -13.68 21.92 -4.87
CA GLY A 309 -13.40 21.53 -6.27
C GLY A 309 -12.80 20.13 -6.44
N TRP A 310 -12.35 19.43 -5.38
CA TRP A 310 -11.97 18.01 -5.48
C TRP A 310 -13.10 17.13 -6.08
N LYS A 311 -14.36 17.57 -5.97
CA LYS A 311 -15.52 16.91 -6.57
C LYS A 311 -15.44 16.81 -8.11
N GLU A 312 -14.66 17.67 -8.76
CA GLU A 312 -14.38 17.62 -10.21
C GLU A 312 -13.63 16.35 -10.63
N THR A 313 -12.79 15.80 -9.72
CA THR A 313 -12.03 14.55 -9.92
C THR A 313 -12.65 13.37 -9.16
N ARG A 314 -13.95 13.43 -8.84
CA ARG A 314 -14.68 12.38 -8.09
C ARG A 314 -14.80 11.09 -8.91
N SER A 315 -13.79 10.23 -8.79
CA SER A 315 -13.74 8.89 -9.37
C SER A 315 -15.01 8.06 -9.07
N ALA A 316 -15.63 7.53 -10.12
CA ALA A 316 -16.77 6.62 -10.03
C ALA A 316 -16.35 5.19 -9.58
N PHE A 317 -15.09 4.80 -9.84
CA PHE A 317 -14.47 3.58 -9.30
C PHE A 317 -14.50 3.58 -7.75
N CYS A 318 -14.28 4.76 -7.15
CA CYS A 318 -14.40 5.01 -5.72
C CYS A 318 -15.85 5.02 -5.18
N VAL A 319 -16.86 4.57 -5.94
CA VAL A 319 -18.25 4.44 -5.48
C VAL A 319 -18.75 3.03 -5.77
N LYS A 320 -19.00 2.21 -4.74
CA LYS A 320 -19.30 0.77 -4.87
C LYS A 320 -20.38 0.42 -5.92
N LYS A 321 -21.47 1.21 -5.99
CA LYS A 321 -22.57 1.03 -6.96
C LYS A 321 -22.26 1.47 -8.40
N GLU A 322 -21.17 2.18 -8.62
CA GLU A 322 -20.72 2.71 -9.92
C GLU A 322 -19.44 2.00 -10.41
N ALA A 323 -18.74 1.26 -9.54
CA ALA A 323 -17.43 0.65 -9.84
C ALA A 323 -17.47 -0.39 -10.98
N SER A 324 -18.40 -1.34 -10.96
CA SER A 324 -18.49 -2.41 -11.99
C SER A 324 -18.76 -1.87 -13.40
N SER A 325 -19.69 -0.91 -13.52
CA SER A 325 -19.98 -0.25 -14.80
C SER A 325 -18.85 0.67 -15.25
N SER A 326 -18.16 1.35 -14.33
CA SER A 326 -16.99 2.18 -14.64
C SER A 326 -15.82 1.34 -15.18
N ILE A 327 -15.53 0.20 -14.53
CA ILE A 327 -14.49 -0.74 -14.98
C ILE A 327 -14.86 -1.30 -16.36
N SER A 328 -16.07 -1.84 -16.51
CA SER A 328 -16.54 -2.41 -17.78
C SER A 328 -16.44 -1.41 -18.93
N ALA A 329 -17.04 -0.22 -18.79
CA ALA A 329 -17.03 0.80 -19.83
C ALA A 329 -15.63 1.34 -20.18
N THR A 330 -14.68 1.26 -19.25
CA THR A 330 -13.27 1.61 -19.49
C THR A 330 -12.56 0.53 -20.30
N LEU A 331 -12.73 -0.74 -19.93
CA LEU A 331 -12.17 -1.88 -20.67
C LEU A 331 -12.77 -2.01 -22.07
N ASP A 332 -14.07 -1.77 -22.24
CA ASP A 332 -14.76 -1.74 -23.55
C ASP A 332 -14.32 -0.59 -24.45
N SER A 333 -13.58 0.38 -23.90
CA SER A 333 -13.02 1.51 -24.65
C SER A 333 -11.52 1.35 -24.90
N CYS A 334 -10.91 0.20 -24.59
CA CYS A 334 -9.47 -0.02 -24.68
C CYS A 334 -9.10 -1.02 -25.80
N ASP A 335 -8.39 -0.55 -26.83
CA ASP A 335 -7.76 -1.40 -27.84
C ASP A 335 -6.35 -1.82 -27.38
N ALA A 336 -6.26 -2.91 -26.62
CA ALA A 336 -4.99 -3.45 -26.15
C ALA A 336 -4.91 -4.97 -26.35
N ALA A 337 -3.77 -5.46 -26.83
CA ALA A 337 -3.51 -6.89 -27.05
C ALA A 337 -3.43 -7.71 -25.76
N ARG A 338 -3.11 -7.06 -24.63
CA ARG A 338 -3.03 -7.64 -23.29
C ARG A 338 -3.60 -6.66 -22.29
N LEU A 339 -4.61 -7.08 -21.54
CA LEU A 339 -5.10 -6.33 -20.37
C LEU A 339 -4.45 -6.96 -19.13
N VAL A 340 -3.84 -6.14 -18.28
CA VAL A 340 -3.21 -6.59 -17.02
C VAL A 340 -3.85 -5.84 -15.86
N PHE A 341 -4.83 -6.47 -15.21
CA PHE A 341 -5.68 -5.84 -14.21
C PHE A 341 -5.27 -6.25 -12.80
N SER A 342 -4.76 -5.29 -12.02
CA SER A 342 -4.36 -5.48 -10.62
C SER A 342 -5.56 -5.19 -9.71
N TRP A 343 -5.84 -6.05 -8.74
CA TRP A 343 -6.93 -5.83 -7.80
C TRP A 343 -6.68 -6.41 -6.41
N ASN A 344 -7.20 -5.71 -5.41
CA ASN A 344 -7.16 -6.12 -4.02
C ASN A 344 -8.50 -6.75 -3.60
N ALA A 345 -8.46 -7.92 -2.98
CA ALA A 345 -9.66 -8.68 -2.61
C ALA A 345 -10.55 -8.00 -1.56
N ASP A 346 -10.04 -7.02 -0.81
CA ASP A 346 -10.82 -6.18 0.11
C ASP A 346 -11.56 -5.02 -0.62
N GLY A 347 -11.63 -5.05 -1.96
CA GLY A 347 -12.21 -4.00 -2.80
C GLY A 347 -13.74 -3.97 -2.89
N HIS A 348 -14.25 -3.04 -3.71
CA HIS A 348 -15.67 -2.86 -3.99
C HIS A 348 -16.31 -4.06 -4.72
N LEU A 349 -15.52 -4.80 -5.49
CA LEU A 349 -15.88 -5.98 -6.27
C LEU A 349 -15.10 -7.18 -5.76
N SER A 350 -15.74 -8.35 -5.72
CA SER A 350 -15.10 -9.62 -5.44
C SER A 350 -14.27 -10.11 -6.63
N GLY A 351 -13.49 -11.18 -6.43
CA GLY A 351 -12.79 -11.83 -7.54
C GLY A 351 -13.76 -12.51 -8.52
N ASP A 352 -14.86 -13.10 -8.05
CA ASP A 352 -15.92 -13.65 -8.91
C ASP A 352 -16.57 -12.56 -9.79
N ASP A 353 -16.78 -11.34 -9.26
CA ASP A 353 -17.27 -10.19 -10.05
C ASP A 353 -16.26 -9.80 -11.15
N LEU A 354 -14.96 -9.80 -10.83
CA LEU A 354 -13.91 -9.48 -11.81
C LEU A 354 -13.72 -10.58 -12.87
N VAL A 355 -13.92 -11.86 -12.53
CA VAL A 355 -13.91 -12.93 -13.53
C VAL A 355 -15.08 -12.76 -14.50
N GLY A 356 -16.29 -12.47 -14.02
CA GLY A 356 -17.45 -12.16 -14.87
C GLY A 356 -17.28 -10.91 -15.74
N ILE A 357 -16.42 -9.97 -15.34
CA ILE A 357 -16.02 -8.83 -16.18
C ILE A 357 -14.93 -9.27 -17.19
N LEU A 358 -13.88 -9.97 -16.77
CA LEU A 358 -12.67 -10.14 -17.58
C LEU A 358 -12.71 -11.35 -18.53
N ALA A 359 -13.34 -12.47 -18.14
CA ALA A 359 -13.41 -13.68 -18.97
C ALA A 359 -14.12 -13.48 -20.32
N PRO A 360 -15.21 -12.70 -20.46
CA PRO A 360 -15.82 -12.43 -21.76
C PRO A 360 -14.93 -11.66 -22.76
N ARG A 361 -13.82 -11.06 -22.30
CA ARG A 361 -12.96 -10.18 -23.11
C ARG A 361 -11.71 -10.88 -23.69
N GLY A 362 -11.55 -12.19 -23.49
CA GLY A 362 -10.46 -13.00 -24.05
C GLY A 362 -10.07 -14.17 -23.14
N ARG A 363 -8.95 -14.87 -23.43
CA ARG A 363 -8.45 -15.89 -22.49
C ARG A 363 -7.92 -15.19 -21.24
N LEU A 364 -8.56 -15.45 -20.09
CA LEU A 364 -8.16 -14.93 -18.80
C LEU A 364 -7.26 -15.92 -18.04
N ASP A 365 -6.03 -15.50 -17.75
CA ASP A 365 -5.09 -16.16 -16.85
C ASP A 365 -5.05 -15.38 -15.52
N VAL A 366 -5.04 -16.07 -14.36
CA VAL A 366 -5.14 -15.44 -13.03
C VAL A 366 -3.93 -15.77 -12.17
N LEU A 367 -3.30 -14.76 -11.58
CA LEU A 367 -2.09 -14.86 -10.76
C LEU A 367 -2.29 -14.23 -9.38
N ALA A 368 -1.63 -14.78 -8.35
CA ALA A 368 -1.56 -14.17 -7.02
C ALA A 368 -0.19 -13.51 -6.80
N LEU A 369 -0.16 -12.27 -6.28
CA LEU A 369 1.07 -11.47 -6.13
C LEU A 369 1.65 -11.46 -4.69
N ASP A 370 1.34 -12.49 -3.89
CA ASP A 370 1.91 -12.84 -2.57
C ASP A 370 1.49 -12.03 -1.30
N TYR A 371 2.08 -12.44 -0.16
CA TYR A 371 1.57 -12.31 1.22
C TYR A 371 1.74 -10.92 1.88
N VAL A 372 1.44 -9.83 1.16
CA VAL A 372 1.60 -8.45 1.68
C VAL A 372 0.62 -8.15 2.82
N SER A 373 1.09 -8.33 4.07
CA SER A 373 0.38 -7.87 5.27
C SER A 373 0.60 -6.36 5.47
N TYR A 374 -0.35 -5.55 5.00
CA TYR A 374 -0.32 -4.10 5.20
C TYR A 374 -0.34 -3.75 6.70
N ARG A 375 0.63 -2.94 7.15
CA ARG A 375 0.83 -2.55 8.56
C ARG A 375 0.35 -1.12 8.89
N GLY A 376 -0.74 -0.66 8.26
CA GLY A 376 -1.34 0.65 8.55
C GLY A 376 -2.77 0.53 9.11
N GLY A 377 -3.05 1.24 10.21
CA GLY A 377 -4.40 1.35 10.80
C GLY A 377 -4.69 0.44 12.01
N ARG A 378 -5.75 0.76 12.76
CA ARG A 378 -6.24 -0.02 13.91
C ARG A 378 -6.63 -1.44 13.45
N GLN A 379 -5.90 -2.46 13.93
CA GLN A 379 -6.20 -3.87 13.66
C GLN A 379 -7.40 -4.31 14.54
N SER A 380 -8.50 -4.74 13.92
CA SER A 380 -9.63 -5.33 14.64
C SER A 380 -9.44 -6.83 14.87
N ALA A 381 -9.95 -7.36 15.98
CA ALA A 381 -9.93 -8.79 16.30
C ALA A 381 -10.53 -9.68 15.19
N SER A 382 -11.50 -9.15 14.45
CA SER A 382 -12.16 -9.79 13.30
C SER A 382 -11.37 -9.76 11.99
N ARG A 383 -10.32 -8.92 11.87
CA ARG A 383 -9.54 -8.81 10.63
C ARG A 383 -8.24 -9.61 10.73
N SER A 384 -8.27 -10.76 10.08
CA SER A 384 -7.10 -11.32 9.40
C SER A 384 -6.49 -10.21 8.51
N SER A 385 -5.37 -9.61 8.94
CA SER A 385 -4.73 -8.46 8.29
C SER A 385 -3.91 -8.90 7.06
N ARG A 386 -4.61 -9.46 6.07
CA ARG A 386 -4.04 -10.29 4.99
C ARG A 386 -4.75 -10.03 3.65
N SER A 387 -4.79 -8.78 3.20
CA SER A 387 -5.34 -8.45 1.88
C SER A 387 -4.70 -9.30 0.78
N ARG A 388 -5.51 -10.03 0.01
CA ARG A 388 -5.06 -10.76 -1.19
C ARG A 388 -4.97 -9.77 -2.35
N GLU A 389 -3.93 -9.92 -3.17
CA GLU A 389 -3.73 -9.09 -4.36
C GLU A 389 -3.54 -10.00 -5.56
N TYR A 390 -4.43 -9.85 -6.52
CA TYR A 390 -4.52 -10.66 -7.73
C TYR A 390 -4.11 -9.82 -8.94
N LEU A 391 -3.57 -10.51 -9.94
CA LEU A 391 -3.34 -9.99 -11.27
C LEU A 391 -4.14 -10.85 -12.26
N PHE A 392 -5.07 -10.22 -12.95
CA PHE A 392 -5.87 -10.84 -14.00
C PHE A 392 -5.28 -10.44 -15.35
N VAL A 393 -4.82 -11.39 -16.15
CA VAL A 393 -4.16 -11.16 -17.44
C VAL A 393 -5.06 -11.67 -18.55
N VAL A 394 -5.53 -10.79 -19.44
CA VAL A 394 -6.43 -11.15 -20.54
C VAL A 394 -5.71 -11.08 -21.89
N ASP A 395 -5.69 -12.19 -22.60
CA ASP A 395 -5.34 -12.29 -24.01
C ASP A 395 -6.58 -11.98 -24.87
N THR A 396 -6.74 -10.71 -25.24
CA THR A 396 -7.87 -10.19 -26.04
C THR A 396 -7.86 -10.68 -27.50
N ARG A 397 -6.80 -11.37 -27.92
CA ARG A 397 -6.66 -11.98 -29.25
C ARG A 397 -6.97 -13.48 -29.24
N ALA A 398 -7.14 -14.08 -28.07
CA ALA A 398 -7.58 -15.46 -27.89
C ALA A 398 -9.11 -15.51 -27.64
N ALA A 399 -9.70 -16.69 -27.86
CA ALA A 399 -11.10 -16.92 -27.52
C ALA A 399 -11.36 -16.72 -26.01
N PRO A 400 -12.53 -16.17 -25.61
CA PRO A 400 -12.98 -16.13 -24.22
C PRO A 400 -12.87 -17.49 -23.52
N CYS A 401 -12.46 -17.49 -22.26
CA CYS A 401 -12.46 -18.71 -21.44
C CYS A 401 -13.84 -18.95 -20.80
N ASP A 402 -14.08 -20.19 -20.36
CA ASP A 402 -15.27 -20.50 -19.57
C ASP A 402 -15.22 -19.81 -18.19
N GLU A 403 -16.30 -19.12 -17.85
CA GLU A 403 -16.36 -18.30 -16.64
C GLU A 403 -16.38 -19.14 -15.36
N ALA A 404 -17.02 -20.33 -15.39
CA ALA A 404 -17.08 -21.21 -14.23
C ALA A 404 -15.71 -21.85 -13.94
N ALA A 405 -14.97 -22.24 -14.99
CA ALA A 405 -13.59 -22.69 -14.89
C ALA A 405 -12.66 -21.59 -14.36
N ALA A 406 -12.77 -20.36 -14.86
CA ALA A 406 -11.98 -19.23 -14.37
C ALA A 406 -12.29 -18.87 -12.90
N ARG A 407 -13.56 -18.92 -12.49
CA ARG A 407 -13.97 -18.79 -11.07
C ARG A 407 -13.43 -19.94 -10.22
N GLN A 408 -13.37 -21.16 -10.74
CA GLN A 408 -12.82 -22.30 -10.02
C GLN A 408 -11.30 -22.17 -9.80
N VAL A 409 -10.54 -21.75 -10.82
CA VAL A 409 -9.09 -21.45 -10.70
C VAL A 409 -8.85 -20.37 -9.64
N LEU A 410 -9.64 -19.28 -9.66
CA LEU A 410 -9.57 -18.23 -8.64
C LEU A 410 -9.81 -18.77 -7.22
N ARG A 411 -10.80 -19.64 -7.03
CA ARG A 411 -11.09 -20.27 -5.72
C ARG A 411 -9.97 -21.20 -5.27
N GLU A 412 -9.40 -21.96 -6.19
CA GLU A 412 -8.28 -22.85 -5.90
C GLU A 412 -7.01 -22.07 -5.50
N LEU A 413 -6.73 -20.96 -6.19
CA LEU A 413 -5.69 -19.99 -5.80
C LEU A 413 -5.96 -19.38 -4.42
N ALA A 414 -7.20 -18.97 -4.15
CA ALA A 414 -7.60 -18.40 -2.86
C ALA A 414 -7.45 -19.42 -1.72
N ALA A 415 -7.78 -20.69 -1.95
CA ALA A 415 -7.64 -21.78 -0.98
C ALA A 415 -6.16 -22.18 -0.77
N ARG A 416 -5.35 -22.27 -1.84
CA ARG A 416 -3.89 -22.46 -1.75
C ARG A 416 -3.25 -21.35 -0.92
N ASP A 417 -3.64 -20.11 -1.17
CA ASP A 417 -3.20 -18.95 -0.41
C ASP A 417 -3.63 -19.08 1.07
N GLU A 418 -4.92 -19.32 1.35
CA GLU A 418 -5.45 -19.51 2.71
C GLU A 418 -4.65 -20.52 3.52
N ALA A 419 -4.34 -21.68 2.93
CA ALA A 419 -3.59 -22.73 3.59
C ALA A 419 -2.16 -22.29 3.94
N LEU A 420 -1.47 -21.56 3.06
CA LEU A 420 -0.03 -21.30 3.18
C LEU A 420 0.37 -20.18 4.14
N ARG A 421 -0.51 -19.24 4.53
CA ARG A 421 -0.21 -18.30 5.63
C ARG A 421 -1.32 -18.11 6.69
N SER A 422 -2.10 -19.16 6.95
CA SER A 422 -3.06 -19.28 8.09
C SER A 422 -2.41 -19.55 9.46
N SER A 423 -3.25 -19.57 10.50
CA SER A 423 -2.95 -20.13 11.83
C SER A 423 -3.77 -21.41 11.99
N TYR A 424 -3.22 -22.44 12.63
CA TYR A 424 -3.88 -23.73 12.80
C TYR A 424 -4.07 -24.12 14.27
N ASP A 425 -5.05 -24.97 14.49
CA ASP A 425 -5.35 -25.62 15.77
C ASP A 425 -4.69 -27.01 15.79
N PRO A 426 -3.66 -27.26 16.63
CA PRO A 426 -2.94 -28.52 16.64
C PRO A 426 -3.81 -29.75 16.95
N ALA A 427 -4.91 -29.59 17.70
CA ALA A 427 -5.82 -30.69 17.99
C ALA A 427 -6.67 -31.05 16.77
N ARG A 428 -7.16 -30.04 16.02
CA ARG A 428 -7.86 -30.25 14.75
C ARG A 428 -6.94 -30.83 13.68
N VAL A 429 -5.70 -30.36 13.58
CA VAL A 429 -4.68 -30.94 12.68
C VAL A 429 -4.38 -32.39 13.04
N ALA A 430 -4.12 -32.70 14.32
CA ALA A 430 -3.85 -34.08 14.75
C ALA A 430 -5.04 -35.04 14.49
N ALA A 431 -6.28 -34.57 14.66
CA ALA A 431 -7.49 -35.34 14.37
C ALA A 431 -7.70 -35.56 12.86
N ALA A 432 -7.60 -34.51 12.04
CA ALA A 432 -7.83 -34.60 10.59
C ALA A 432 -6.70 -35.34 9.84
N PHE A 433 -5.46 -35.24 10.33
CA PHE A 433 -4.27 -35.84 9.72
C PHE A 433 -3.74 -37.07 10.47
N GLY A 434 -4.51 -37.63 11.42
CA GLY A 434 -4.25 -38.94 12.04
C GLY A 434 -2.93 -39.07 12.81
N ILE A 435 -2.43 -37.99 13.42
CA ILE A 435 -1.06 -37.93 13.93
C ILE A 435 -0.93 -38.64 15.29
N GLY A 436 -0.43 -39.87 15.26
CA GLY A 436 0.29 -40.44 16.41
C GLY A 436 1.71 -39.87 16.48
N PHE A 437 2.16 -39.45 17.65
CA PHE A 437 3.55 -39.00 17.86
C PHE A 437 4.54 -40.15 17.56
N GLY A 438 5.11 -40.18 16.35
CA GLY A 438 6.21 -41.09 16.00
C GLY A 438 5.96 -42.11 14.89
N SER A 439 5.11 -41.85 13.90
CA SER A 439 5.18 -42.55 12.61
C SER A 439 4.59 -41.73 11.47
N GLY A 440 5.35 -41.50 10.39
CA GLY A 440 4.83 -40.87 9.18
C GLY A 440 3.81 -41.77 8.50
N SER A 441 2.56 -41.30 8.41
CA SER A 441 1.43 -42.07 7.92
C SER A 441 0.66 -41.30 6.86
N ARG A 442 0.28 -41.98 5.77
CA ARG A 442 -0.56 -41.40 4.71
C ARG A 442 -2.01 -41.60 5.08
N ILE A 443 -2.74 -40.50 5.27
CA ILE A 443 -4.17 -40.54 5.54
C ILE A 443 -4.91 -40.95 4.28
N LYS A 444 -5.92 -41.80 4.42
CA LYS A 444 -6.89 -42.14 3.37
C LYS A 444 -8.21 -41.48 3.70
N ASP A 445 -8.81 -40.79 2.74
CA ASP A 445 -10.21 -40.39 2.81
C ASP A 445 -11.11 -41.62 2.55
N GLU A 446 -12.07 -41.89 3.44
CA GLU A 446 -13.02 -42.99 3.29
C GLU A 446 -14.20 -42.64 2.36
N GLY A 447 -14.37 -41.36 2.00
CA GLY A 447 -15.56 -40.86 1.32
C GLY A 447 -15.58 -41.00 -0.22
N SER A 448 -14.44 -40.94 -0.91
CA SER A 448 -14.43 -40.85 -2.39
C SER A 448 -13.14 -41.36 -3.07
N GLY A 449 -12.70 -42.56 -2.68
CA GLY A 449 -11.47 -43.16 -3.20
C GLY A 449 -10.23 -42.68 -2.45
N SER A 450 -9.22 -43.55 -2.35
CA SER A 450 -8.08 -43.32 -1.45
C SER A 450 -7.06 -42.33 -2.02
N VAL A 451 -7.39 -41.04 -1.95
CA VAL A 451 -6.41 -39.96 -2.06
C VAL A 451 -5.50 -40.05 -0.83
N GLU A 452 -4.20 -40.25 -1.05
CA GLU A 452 -3.20 -40.28 0.01
C GLU A 452 -2.59 -38.89 0.22
N PHE A 453 -2.79 -38.31 1.40
CA PHE A 453 -2.16 -37.04 1.77
C PHE A 453 -0.74 -37.24 2.31
N PRO A 454 0.16 -36.24 2.15
CA PRO A 454 1.41 -36.22 2.90
C PRO A 454 1.12 -36.17 4.40
N GLY A 455 1.96 -36.82 5.21
CA GLY A 455 1.90 -36.71 6.67
C GLY A 455 2.03 -35.24 7.10
N ALA A 456 1.28 -34.84 8.11
CA ALA A 456 1.20 -33.45 8.57
C ALA A 456 2.58 -32.89 8.97
N GLU A 457 3.49 -33.72 9.46
CA GLU A 457 4.88 -33.40 9.76
C GLU A 457 5.70 -32.93 8.54
N SER A 458 5.19 -33.11 7.31
CA SER A 458 5.78 -32.55 6.08
C SER A 458 5.24 -31.14 5.78
N PHE A 459 3.93 -30.93 5.93
CA PHE A 459 3.27 -29.67 5.56
C PHE A 459 3.26 -28.63 6.69
N PHE A 460 3.26 -29.04 7.95
CA PHE A 460 3.24 -28.14 9.11
C PHE A 460 4.60 -28.10 9.82
N GLU A 461 4.87 -26.99 10.52
CA GLU A 461 5.96 -26.88 11.49
C GLU A 461 5.72 -27.85 12.69
N PRO A 462 6.74 -28.20 13.49
CA PRO A 462 6.63 -29.22 14.55
C PRO A 462 5.62 -28.95 15.68
N ASP A 463 5.03 -27.76 15.76
CA ASP A 463 3.94 -27.44 16.69
C ASP A 463 2.54 -27.51 16.05
N LEU A 464 2.45 -27.86 14.77
CA LEU A 464 1.25 -27.93 13.94
C LEU A 464 0.49 -26.60 13.78
N ARG A 465 1.07 -25.47 14.20
CA ARG A 465 0.42 -24.14 14.24
C ARG A 465 0.54 -23.36 12.94
N ARG A 466 1.55 -23.68 12.12
CA ARG A 466 1.97 -22.96 10.91
C ARG A 466 2.33 -23.96 9.81
N PRO A 467 2.12 -23.64 8.53
CA PRO A 467 2.73 -24.37 7.43
C PRO A 467 4.26 -24.29 7.49
N SER A 468 4.93 -25.37 7.06
CA SER A 468 6.39 -25.49 7.01
C SER A 468 6.99 -24.69 5.85
N SER A 469 8.30 -24.49 5.88
CA SER A 469 9.02 -23.90 4.72
C SER A 469 8.90 -24.70 3.41
N ALA A 470 8.55 -26.00 3.47
CA ALA A 470 8.32 -26.85 2.30
C ALA A 470 6.86 -26.88 1.81
N ALA A 471 5.92 -26.37 2.62
CA ALA A 471 4.48 -26.36 2.31
C ALA A 471 4.11 -25.82 0.91
N PRO A 472 4.75 -24.75 0.37
CA PRO A 472 4.39 -24.21 -0.94
C PRO A 472 4.71 -25.17 -2.10
N ASP A 473 5.89 -25.81 -2.08
CA ASP A 473 6.30 -26.80 -3.09
C ASP A 473 5.50 -28.11 -2.93
N ILE A 474 5.17 -28.52 -1.69
CA ILE A 474 4.31 -29.69 -1.42
C ILE A 474 2.93 -29.54 -2.07
N VAL A 475 2.28 -28.37 -1.93
CA VAL A 475 0.97 -28.11 -2.54
C VAL A 475 1.06 -27.98 -4.07
N GLU A 476 2.20 -27.50 -4.60
CA GLU A 476 2.42 -27.40 -6.05
C GLU A 476 2.59 -28.78 -6.71
N ALA A 477 3.20 -29.73 -6.00
CA ALA A 477 3.39 -31.11 -6.46
C ALA A 477 2.11 -31.97 -6.45
N MET A 478 1.01 -31.51 -5.84
CA MET A 478 -0.26 -32.24 -5.81
C MET A 478 -1.03 -32.11 -7.13
N GLY A 479 -1.56 -33.24 -7.63
CA GLY A 479 -2.55 -33.24 -8.71
C GLY A 479 -3.85 -32.53 -8.30
N PRO A 480 -4.63 -31.93 -9.24
CA PRO A 480 -5.68 -30.97 -8.91
C PRO A 480 -6.75 -31.46 -7.93
N GLU A 481 -7.26 -32.68 -8.10
CA GLU A 481 -8.30 -33.25 -7.22
C GLU A 481 -7.78 -33.46 -5.79
N ALA A 482 -6.59 -34.06 -5.66
CA ALA A 482 -5.93 -34.27 -4.38
C ALA A 482 -5.60 -32.93 -3.69
N ARG A 483 -5.17 -31.93 -4.47
CA ARG A 483 -4.89 -30.58 -4.00
C ARG A 483 -6.13 -29.88 -3.47
N ALA A 484 -7.22 -29.87 -4.23
CA ALA A 484 -8.48 -29.28 -3.83
C ALA A 484 -8.99 -29.90 -2.52
N ARG A 485 -8.96 -31.23 -2.39
CA ARG A 485 -9.38 -31.95 -1.18
C ARG A 485 -8.45 -31.70 0.01
N PHE A 486 -7.13 -31.66 -0.19
CA PHE A 486 -6.16 -31.31 0.86
C PHE A 486 -6.40 -29.90 1.42
N LEU A 487 -6.68 -28.93 0.55
CA LEU A 487 -6.96 -27.55 0.92
C LEU A 487 -8.29 -27.41 1.67
N GLU A 488 -9.32 -28.17 1.27
CA GLU A 488 -10.61 -28.27 1.98
C GLU A 488 -10.42 -28.80 3.41
N VAL A 489 -9.73 -29.94 3.57
CA VAL A 489 -9.44 -30.53 4.89
C VAL A 489 -8.60 -29.57 5.74
N SER A 490 -7.58 -28.95 5.16
CA SER A 490 -6.75 -27.94 5.84
C SER A 490 -7.58 -26.76 6.35
N ALA A 491 -8.55 -26.27 5.57
CA ALA A 491 -9.39 -25.14 5.99
C ALA A 491 -10.20 -25.43 7.26
N THR A 492 -10.65 -26.67 7.48
CA THR A 492 -11.35 -27.04 8.73
C THR A 492 -10.46 -26.95 9.98
N CYS A 493 -9.15 -27.12 9.81
CA CYS A 493 -8.15 -27.07 10.87
C CYS A 493 -7.67 -25.65 11.22
N ALA A 494 -8.03 -24.65 10.41
CA ALA A 494 -7.55 -23.28 10.59
C ALA A 494 -8.31 -22.54 11.72
N CYS A 495 -7.60 -21.71 12.48
CA CYS A 495 -8.20 -20.79 13.45
C CYS A 495 -8.88 -19.64 12.69
N ALA A 496 -10.21 -19.56 12.70
CA ALA A 496 -10.94 -18.57 11.87
C ALA A 496 -10.78 -17.12 12.37
N ASN A 497 -10.39 -16.92 13.61
CA ASN A 497 -10.27 -15.60 14.24
C ASN A 497 -9.22 -15.58 15.38
N VAL A 498 -8.95 -14.39 15.94
CA VAL A 498 -7.91 -14.18 16.97
C VAL A 498 -8.23 -14.88 18.31
N VAL A 499 -9.50 -15.15 18.61
CA VAL A 499 -9.91 -15.85 19.85
C VAL A 499 -9.53 -17.33 19.74
N GLU A 500 -9.93 -18.01 18.66
CA GLU A 500 -9.49 -19.40 18.38
C GLU A 500 -7.95 -19.54 18.31
N ASP A 501 -7.27 -18.55 17.74
CA ASP A 501 -5.80 -18.52 17.64
C ASP A 501 -5.15 -18.44 19.04
N LEU A 502 -5.81 -17.78 20.00
CA LEU A 502 -5.41 -17.68 21.40
C LEU A 502 -5.82 -18.90 22.24
N ASP A 503 -6.99 -19.48 21.99
CA ASP A 503 -7.45 -20.71 22.65
C ASP A 503 -6.56 -21.90 22.30
N ALA A 504 -6.20 -22.05 21.01
CA ALA A 504 -5.25 -23.06 20.56
C ALA A 504 -3.87 -22.89 21.23
N LEU A 505 -3.38 -21.65 21.36
CA LEU A 505 -2.14 -21.36 22.10
C LEU A 505 -2.25 -21.64 23.60
N SER A 506 -3.42 -21.39 24.21
CA SER A 506 -3.68 -21.64 25.63
C SER A 506 -3.69 -23.15 25.93
N ALA A 507 -4.42 -23.93 25.13
CA ALA A 507 -4.46 -25.39 25.22
C ALA A 507 -3.07 -26.01 24.97
N MET A 508 -2.35 -25.55 23.95
CA MET A 508 -0.98 -25.99 23.65
C MET A 508 -0.01 -25.69 24.80
N ALA A 509 -0.14 -24.52 25.45
CA ALA A 509 0.69 -24.14 26.59
C ALA A 509 0.36 -24.97 27.85
N ARG A 510 -0.93 -25.22 28.14
CA ARG A 510 -1.37 -26.09 29.25
C ARG A 510 -0.86 -27.52 29.08
N SER A 511 -1.10 -28.11 27.91
CA SER A 511 -0.66 -29.48 27.62
C SER A 511 0.87 -29.63 27.56
N ALA A 512 1.60 -28.56 27.23
CA ALA A 512 3.05 -28.54 27.34
C ALA A 512 3.52 -28.48 28.81
N LEU A 513 2.87 -27.70 29.68
CA LEU A 513 3.17 -27.67 31.13
C LEU A 513 2.89 -29.03 31.79
N GLU A 514 1.79 -29.69 31.45
CA GLU A 514 1.45 -31.06 31.92
C GLU A 514 2.54 -32.09 31.55
N ARG A 515 3.21 -31.93 30.40
CA ARG A 515 4.34 -32.74 29.95
C ARG A 515 5.71 -32.22 30.40
N ALA A 516 5.76 -31.21 31.28
CA ALA A 516 6.96 -30.49 31.70
C ALA A 516 7.78 -29.82 30.57
N ASP A 517 7.21 -29.65 29.37
CA ASP A 517 7.81 -28.91 28.26
C ASP A 517 7.65 -27.40 28.46
N THR A 518 8.51 -26.85 29.32
CA THR A 518 8.58 -25.40 29.56
C THR A 518 9.09 -24.61 28.35
N ALA A 519 9.61 -25.26 27.30
CA ALA A 519 10.06 -24.58 26.08
C ALA A 519 8.87 -24.28 25.16
N CYS A 520 8.03 -25.28 24.85
CA CYS A 520 6.81 -25.10 24.08
C CYS A 520 5.81 -24.17 24.79
N ALA A 521 5.56 -24.37 26.08
CA ALA A 521 4.68 -23.49 26.86
C ALA A 521 5.14 -22.01 26.82
N ARG A 522 6.46 -21.77 26.94
CA ARG A 522 7.06 -20.43 26.84
C ARG A 522 7.05 -19.86 25.43
N LYS A 523 7.12 -20.69 24.38
CA LYS A 523 6.91 -20.28 22.97
C LYS A 523 5.48 -19.77 22.78
N ALA A 524 4.50 -20.57 23.21
CA ALA A 524 3.08 -20.26 23.07
C ALA A 524 2.68 -18.96 23.81
N ALA A 525 3.10 -18.82 25.07
CA ALA A 525 2.83 -17.63 25.88
C ALA A 525 3.55 -16.36 25.39
N ARG A 526 4.56 -16.48 24.50
CA ARG A 526 5.19 -15.33 23.82
C ARG A 526 4.47 -14.94 22.53
N GLU A 527 3.90 -15.88 21.79
CA GLU A 527 3.07 -15.54 20.61
C GLU A 527 1.76 -14.87 21.03
N SER A 528 1.14 -15.32 22.12
CA SER A 528 -0.16 -14.81 22.59
C SER A 528 -0.16 -13.31 22.90
N ILE A 529 0.93 -12.75 23.45
CA ILE A 529 1.10 -11.30 23.72
C ILE A 529 0.79 -10.44 22.47
N ARG A 530 1.20 -10.91 21.27
CA ARG A 530 0.95 -10.19 20.01
C ARG A 530 -0.52 -10.25 19.58
N LEU A 531 -1.22 -11.33 19.92
CA LEU A 531 -2.60 -11.58 19.56
C LEU A 531 -3.57 -10.93 20.56
N ILE A 532 -3.32 -11.01 21.86
CA ILE A 532 -4.07 -10.29 22.92
C ILE A 532 -4.11 -8.79 22.64
N ARG A 533 -3.00 -8.20 22.15
CA ARG A 533 -2.92 -6.79 21.74
C ARG A 533 -3.95 -6.41 20.65
N LYS A 534 -4.47 -7.35 19.86
CA LYS A 534 -5.55 -7.12 18.87
C LYS A 534 -6.96 -7.14 19.48
N LEU A 535 -7.11 -7.66 20.70
CA LEU A 535 -8.34 -7.64 21.48
C LEU A 535 -8.45 -6.36 22.36
N ALA A 536 -7.45 -5.47 22.33
CA ALA A 536 -7.40 -4.23 23.12
C ALA A 536 -8.36 -3.14 22.59
N HIS A 537 -9.65 -3.46 22.62
CA HIS A 537 -10.79 -2.66 22.22
C HIS A 537 -12.01 -3.20 22.98
N ASP A 538 -12.82 -2.27 23.47
CA ASP A 538 -13.94 -2.36 24.41
C ASP A 538 -14.95 -3.46 24.06
N LYS A 539 -15.25 -3.62 22.76
CA LYS A 539 -16.07 -4.74 22.21
C LYS A 539 -15.55 -6.13 22.57
N TYR A 540 -14.24 -6.27 22.80
CA TYR A 540 -13.52 -7.51 23.09
C TYR A 540 -12.90 -7.52 24.50
N SER A 541 -13.20 -6.51 25.33
CA SER A 541 -12.64 -6.31 26.68
C SER A 541 -12.70 -7.55 27.57
N GLY A 542 -13.85 -8.21 27.66
CA GLY A 542 -14.01 -9.45 28.45
C GLY A 542 -13.11 -10.59 27.99
N GLN A 543 -12.94 -10.77 26.67
CA GLN A 543 -12.04 -11.77 26.10
C GLN A 543 -10.57 -11.38 26.34
N PHE A 544 -10.23 -10.09 26.17
CA PHE A 544 -8.90 -9.56 26.47
C PHE A 544 -8.49 -9.87 27.92
N PHE A 545 -9.31 -9.51 28.91
CA PHE A 545 -9.01 -9.77 30.32
C PHE A 545 -8.94 -11.27 30.65
N ALA A 546 -9.81 -12.09 30.05
CA ALA A 546 -9.76 -13.55 30.21
C ALA A 546 -8.42 -14.14 29.71
N PHE A 547 -7.92 -13.70 28.55
CA PHE A 547 -6.62 -14.15 28.06
C PHE A 547 -5.43 -13.56 28.83
N ILE A 548 -5.50 -12.31 29.30
CA ILE A 548 -4.48 -11.74 30.22
C ILE A 548 -4.37 -12.60 31.48
N ALA A 549 -5.49 -12.96 32.11
CA ALA A 549 -5.51 -13.80 33.30
C ALA A 549 -5.02 -15.24 33.02
N GLY A 550 -5.47 -15.85 31.90
CA GLY A 550 -5.08 -17.20 31.50
C GLY A 550 -3.57 -17.33 31.23
N PHE A 551 -3.01 -16.47 30.38
CA PHE A 551 -1.58 -16.45 30.11
C PHE A 551 -0.76 -15.90 31.31
N GLY A 552 -1.35 -15.10 32.20
CA GLY A 552 -0.77 -14.69 33.47
C GLY A 552 -0.69 -15.82 34.51
N SER A 553 -1.52 -16.86 34.41
CA SER A 553 -1.34 -18.12 35.14
C SER A 553 -0.12 -18.86 34.59
N ILE A 554 -0.12 -19.13 33.28
CA ILE A 554 0.95 -19.84 32.57
C ILE A 554 2.32 -19.18 32.78
N ALA A 555 2.40 -17.84 32.78
CA ALA A 555 3.64 -17.11 33.02
C ALA A 555 4.20 -17.31 34.45
N ARG A 556 3.32 -17.40 35.47
CA ARG A 556 3.71 -17.69 36.86
C ARG A 556 4.17 -19.14 37.01
N GLU A 557 3.46 -20.08 36.40
CA GLU A 557 3.81 -21.50 36.38
C GLU A 557 5.15 -21.77 35.66
N LEU A 558 5.50 -20.94 34.67
CA LEU A 558 6.79 -20.95 33.96
C LEU A 558 7.92 -20.19 34.65
N GLY A 559 7.65 -19.40 35.70
CA GLY A 559 8.60 -18.45 36.27
C GLY A 559 9.14 -17.41 35.28
N ASP A 560 8.38 -17.05 34.23
CA ASP A 560 8.82 -16.09 33.19
C ASP A 560 8.27 -14.69 33.47
N ASP A 561 8.95 -13.98 34.38
CA ASP A 561 8.61 -12.60 34.77
C ASP A 561 8.53 -11.62 33.59
N ARG A 562 9.25 -11.89 32.49
CA ARG A 562 9.24 -11.05 31.29
C ARG A 562 7.93 -11.17 30.53
N ILE A 563 7.37 -12.38 30.43
CA ILE A 563 6.01 -12.59 29.89
C ILE A 563 4.99 -11.90 30.80
N ALA A 564 5.09 -12.11 32.12
CA ALA A 564 4.18 -11.48 33.08
C ALA A 564 4.23 -9.93 33.05
N ALA A 565 5.41 -9.33 32.84
CA ALA A 565 5.57 -7.90 32.71
C ALA A 565 4.96 -7.31 31.42
N GLU A 566 5.13 -7.96 30.27
CA GLU A 566 4.48 -7.49 29.03
C GLU A 566 2.96 -7.69 29.06
N LEU A 567 2.43 -8.71 29.75
CA LEU A 567 0.97 -8.85 29.96
C LEU A 567 0.41 -7.70 30.82
N ARG A 568 1.02 -7.39 31.98
CA ARG A 568 0.64 -6.22 32.82
C ARG A 568 0.70 -4.88 32.06
N LYS A 569 1.64 -4.76 31.12
CA LYS A 569 1.78 -3.58 30.25
C LYS A 569 0.67 -3.48 29.21
N LEU A 570 0.18 -4.59 28.65
CA LEU A 570 -1.03 -4.58 27.81
C LEU A 570 -2.26 -4.18 28.62
N GLU A 571 -2.41 -4.73 29.82
CA GLU A 571 -3.53 -4.45 30.74
C GLU A 571 -3.61 -2.96 31.10
N SER A 572 -2.49 -2.36 31.51
CA SER A 572 -2.39 -0.90 31.76
C SER A 572 -2.72 -0.06 30.52
N LEU A 573 -2.29 -0.48 29.33
CA LEU A 573 -2.61 0.22 28.07
C LEU A 573 -4.08 0.14 27.65
N MET A 574 -4.86 -0.81 28.18
CA MET A 574 -6.31 -0.84 27.96
C MET A 574 -7.06 -0.07 29.06
N GLY A 575 -6.65 -0.16 30.32
CA GLY A 575 -7.23 0.63 31.42
C GLY A 575 -7.20 2.13 31.14
N LEU A 576 -6.07 2.66 30.66
CA LEU A 576 -5.94 4.08 30.28
C LEU A 576 -6.93 4.51 29.18
N ARG A 577 -7.33 3.61 28.28
CA ARG A 577 -8.29 3.95 27.20
C ARG A 577 -9.73 3.99 27.66
N ILE A 578 -10.10 3.11 28.59
CA ILE A 578 -11.47 3.02 29.09
C ILE A 578 -11.81 4.32 29.86
N CYS A 579 -10.90 4.81 30.69
CA CYS A 579 -11.06 6.10 31.37
C CYS A 579 -11.11 7.29 30.38
N GLU A 580 -10.32 7.26 29.28
CA GLU A 580 -10.38 8.30 28.24
C GLU A 580 -11.72 8.34 27.45
N GLU A 581 -12.53 7.27 27.45
CA GLU A 581 -13.90 7.29 26.88
C GLU A 581 -14.96 7.71 27.93
N GLU A 582 -14.73 7.48 29.23
CA GLU A 582 -15.59 7.99 30.31
C GLU A 582 -15.42 9.50 30.53
N ASP A 583 -14.19 10.04 30.39
CA ASP A 583 -13.89 11.49 30.42
C ASP A 583 -14.32 12.25 29.14
N ALA A 584 -14.91 11.55 28.14
CA ALA A 584 -15.26 12.09 26.82
C ALA A 584 -16.78 12.07 26.52
N LEU A 585 -17.61 11.74 27.51
CA LEU A 585 -19.08 11.68 27.46
C LEU A 585 -19.75 12.83 28.21
#